data_AF-A0AAD0AJP4-F1
#
_entry.id   AF-A0AAD0AJP4-F1
#
_cell.length_a   1.000
_cell.length_b   1.000
_cell.length_c   1.000
_cell.angle_alpha   90.00
_cell.angle_beta   90.00
_cell.angle_gamma   90.00
#
_symmetry.space_group_name_H-M   'P 1'
#
loop_
_entity.id
_entity.type
_entity.pdbx_description
1 polymer ?
#
loop_
_entity_poly.entity_id
_entity_poly.type
_entity_poly.pdbx_seq_one_letter_code
_entity_poly.pdbx_strand_id
1 'polypeptide(L)' 'MIGYQIEIKFKRDSNEQFLRASISTDDYLNDNKLEEIVINISNVLKKIFSSSEIKILETDIKLEE' A
#
# COMPACT_ATOMS: atom_id res chain seq x y z
N MET A 1 4.31 -20.34 -3.23
CA MET A 1 3.58 -19.06 -3.12
C MET A 1 4.39 -18.16 -2.20
N ILE A 2 4.83 -17.02 -2.71
CA ILE A 2 5.66 -16.04 -2.01
C ILE A 2 4.73 -15.02 -1.36
N GLY A 3 4.87 -14.84 -0.05
CA GLY A 3 4.10 -13.86 0.73
C GLY A 3 4.82 -12.52 0.78
N TYR A 4 4.06 -11.43 0.74
CA TYR A 4 4.55 -10.08 0.86
C TYR A 4 3.66 -9.29 1.79
N GLN A 5 4.26 -8.58 2.73
CA GLN A 5 3.62 -7.57 3.55
C GLN A 5 3.98 -6.19 3.02
N ILE A 6 2.96 -5.42 2.67
CA ILE A 6 3.09 -4.05 2.19
C ILE A 6 2.55 -3.13 3.27
N GLU A 7 3.38 -2.21 3.74
CA GLU A 7 3.01 -1.16 4.68
C GLU A 7 3.08 0.20 3.97
N ILE A 8 1.96 0.92 3.97
CA ILE A 8 1.87 2.27 3.43
C ILE A 8 1.64 3.24 4.57
N LYS A 9 2.59 4.15 4.76
CA LYS A 9 2.43 5.30 5.64
C LYS A 9 1.81 6.44 4.85
N PHE A 10 0.68 6.96 5.31
CA PHE A 10 0.00 8.07 4.67
C PHE A 10 -0.46 9.12 5.69
N LYS A 11 -0.53 10.37 5.25
CA LYS A 11 -1.14 11.46 5.99
C LYS A 11 -2.57 11.65 5.51
N ARG A 12 -3.50 11.65 6.45
CA ARG A 12 -4.90 12.02 6.22
C ARG A 12 -5.16 13.34 6.95
N ASP A 13 -5.45 14.39 6.20
CA ASP A 13 -5.57 15.75 6.72
C ASP A 13 -4.32 16.14 7.51
N SER A 14 -4.35 16.13 8.84
CA SER A 14 -3.20 16.42 9.72
C SER A 14 -2.59 15.20 10.41
N ASN A 15 -3.19 14.01 10.27
CA ASN A 15 -2.82 12.82 11.04
C ASN A 15 -2.09 11.78 10.18
N GLU A 16 -0.99 11.24 10.69
CA GLU A 16 -0.29 10.12 10.09
C GLU A 16 -0.96 8.79 10.45
N GLN A 17 -1.11 7.92 9.47
CA GLN A 17 -1.72 6.60 9.59
C GLN A 17 -0.94 5.58 8.78
N PHE A 18 -1.13 4.31 9.12
CA PHE A 18 -0.52 3.17 8.46
C PHE A 18 -1.61 2.27 7.91
N LEU A 19 -1.41 1.79 6.68
CA LEU A 19 -2.20 0.72 6.10
C LEU A 19 -1.29 -0.45 5.80
N ARG A 20 -1.69 -1.65 6.24
CA ARG A 20 -0.98 -2.89 5.98
C ARG A 20 -1.83 -3.77 5.08
N ALA A 21 -1.22 -4.30 4.03
CA ALA A 21 -1.83 -5.26 3.14
C ALA A 21 -0.88 -6.45 2.98
N SER A 22 -1.42 -7.66 3.03
CA SER A 22 -0.67 -8.87 2.69
C SER A 22 -1.12 -9.37 1.32
N ILE A 23 -0.16 -9.75 0.49
CA ILE A 23 -0.36 -10.29 -0.84
C ILE A 23 0.42 -11.58 -0.96
N SER A 24 -0.17 -12.56 -1.64
CA SER A 24 0.51 -13.78 -2.03
C SER A 24 0.57 -13.91 -3.55
N THR A 25 1.72 -14.25 -4.09
CA THR A 25 1.92 -14.42 -5.54
C THR A 25 2.84 -15.61 -5.83
N ASP A 26 2.72 -16.19 -7.03
CA ASP A 26 3.55 -17.33 -7.42
C ASP A 26 4.97 -16.93 -7.85
N ASP A 27 5.17 -15.66 -8.23
CA ASP A 27 6.45 -15.10 -8.67
C ASP A 27 6.91 -13.94 -7.78
N TYR A 28 8.20 -13.61 -7.83
CA TYR A 28 8.70 -12.41 -7.17
C TYR A 28 8.01 -11.14 -7.69
N LEU A 29 7.76 -10.19 -6.78
CA LEU A 29 7.29 -8.86 -7.16
C LEU A 29 8.40 -8.12 -7.92
N ASN A 30 8.04 -7.60 -9.09
CA ASN A 30 8.85 -6.68 -9.86
C ASN A 30 8.29 -5.26 -9.72
N ASP A 31 9.07 -4.26 -10.12
CA ASP A 31 8.72 -2.84 -9.96
C ASP A 31 7.33 -2.50 -10.53
N ASN A 32 6.97 -3.08 -11.70
CA ASN A 32 5.67 -2.85 -12.33
C ASN A 32 4.50 -3.37 -11.47
N LYS A 33 4.62 -4.59 -10.93
CA LYS A 33 3.59 -5.17 -10.04
C LYS A 33 3.47 -4.36 -8.75
N LEU A 34 4.60 -3.87 -8.22
CA LEU A 34 4.61 -3.04 -7.02
C LEU A 34 3.86 -1.71 -7.25
N GLU A 35 4.14 -1.05 -8.37
CA GLU A 35 3.46 0.20 -8.73
C GLU A 35 1.94 -0.01 -8.85
N GLU A 36 1.51 -1.09 -9.51
CA GLU A 36 0.09 -1.44 -9.64
C GLU A 36 -0.58 -1.63 -8.28
N ILE A 37 0.06 -2.35 -7.36
CA ILE A 37 -0.47 -2.57 -6.01
C ILE A 37 -0.60 -1.26 -5.24
N VAL A 38 0.43 -0.39 -5.29
CA VAL A 38 0.40 0.92 -4.62
C VAL A 38 -0.71 1.81 -5.20
N ILE A 39 -0.89 1.82 -6.53
CA ILE A 39 -1.98 2.55 -7.19
C ILE A 39 -3.35 2.01 -6.73
N ASN A 40 -3.52 0.69 -6.71
CA ASN A 40 -4.76 0.05 -6.28
C ASN A 40 -5.09 0.40 -4.83
N ILE A 41 -4.11 0.32 -3.92
CA ILE A 41 -4.30 0.70 -2.51
C ILE A 41 -4.63 2.19 -2.40
N SER A 42 -3.96 3.05 -3.15
CA SER A 42 -4.23 4.50 -3.19
C SER A 42 -5.67 4.79 -3.62
N ASN A 43 -6.17 4.09 -4.63
CA ASN A 43 -7.55 4.22 -5.11
C ASN A 43 -8.56 3.76 -4.05
N VAL A 44 -8.26 2.69 -3.32
CA VAL A 44 -9.08 2.23 -2.20
C VAL A 44 -9.09 3.27 -1.08
N LEU A 45 -7.93 3.81 -0.69
CA LEU A 45 -7.82 4.87 0.31
C LEU A 45 -8.66 6.11 -0.08
N LYS A 46 -8.57 6.55 -1.33
CA LYS A 46 -9.39 7.65 -1.86
C LYS A 46 -10.89 7.35 -1.78
N LYS A 47 -11.32 6.11 -2.02
CA LYS A 47 -12.74 5.72 -1.89
C LYS A 47 -13.21 5.72 -0.44
N ILE A 48 -12.39 5.23 0.48
CA ILE A 48 -12.73 5.15 1.92
C ILE A 48 -12.74 6.55 2.54
N PHE A 49 -11.78 7.40 2.20
CA PHE A 49 -11.61 8.74 2.76
C PHE A 49 -11.87 9.83 1.71
N SER A 50 -12.96 9.71 0.96
CA SER A 50 -13.27 10.58 -0.18
C SER A 50 -13.41 12.07 0.14
N SER A 51 -13.58 12.42 1.42
CA SER A 51 -13.70 13.81 1.90
C SER A 51 -12.44 14.33 2.60
N SER A 52 -11.35 13.54 2.66
CA SER A 52 -10.09 13.93 3.31
C SER A 52 -8.98 14.09 2.29
N GLU A 53 -8.03 14.97 2.58
CA GLU A 53 -6.78 15.03 1.82
C GLU A 53 -5.92 13.83 2.22
N ILE A 54 -5.48 13.04 1.24
CA ILE A 54 -4.62 11.87 1.45
C ILE A 54 -3.29 12.10 0.73
N LYS A 55 -2.20 12.01 1.47
CA LYS A 55 -0.84 12.05 0.93
C LYS A 55 -0.07 10.81 1.37
N ILE A 56 0.37 10.00 0.40
CA ILE A 56 1.29 8.89 0.69
C ILE A 56 2.67 9.48 1.03
N LEU A 57 3.25 9.00 2.12
CA LEU A 57 4.55 9.44 2.61
C LEU A 57 5.63 8.41 2.32
N GLU A 58 5.36 7.14 2.66
CA GLU A 58 6.33 6.05 2.56
C GLU A 58 5.59 4.75 2.24
N THR A 59 6.28 3.84 1.57
CA THR A 59 5.80 2.49 1.28
C THR A 59 6.94 1.52 1.47
N ASP A 60 6.73 0.57 2.38
CA ASP A 60 7.64 -0.51 2.68
C ASP A 60 7.04 -1.84 2.23
N ILE A 61 7.89 -2.69 1.68
CA ILE A 61 7.50 -4.03 1.23
C ILE A 61 8.48 -5.02 1.83
N LYS A 62 7.94 -6.02 2.53
CA LYS A 62 8.71 -7.07 3.19
C LYS A 62 8.24 -8.41 2.66
N LEU A 63 9.17 -9.32 2.40
CA LEU A 63 8.85 -10.72 2.18
C LEU A 63 8.30 -11.29 3.49
N GLU A 64 7.15 -11.97 3.45
CA GLU A 64 6.70 -12.77 4.59
C GLU A 64 7.45 -14.11 4.52
N GLU A 65 8.35 -14.35 5.50
CA GLU A 65 9.06 -15.63 5.69
C GLU A 65 8.15 -16.74 6.22
#